data_AF-A0A2X1CTW2-F1
#
_entry.id   AF-A0A2X1CTW2-F1
#
_cell.length_a   1.000
_cell.length_b   1.000
_cell.length_c   1.000
_cell.angle_alpha   90.00
_cell.angle_beta   90.00
_cell.angle_gamma   90.00
#
_symmetry.space_group_name_H-M   'P 1'
#
loop_
_entity.id
_entity.type
_entity.pdbx_description
1 polymer ?
#
loop_
_entity_poly.entity_id
_entity_poly.type
_entity_poly.pdbx_seq_one_letter_code
_entity_poly.pdbx_strand_id
1 'polypeptide(L)' 'MKILAVCAHGLGSSFLMEMNLKKALKNLGIEAEVGHSDLSVTGNEDADLFVMGEDIAGSSSLDPQKSLR' A
#
# COMPACT_ATOMS: atom_id res chain seq x y z
N MET A 1 -9.12 1.67 9.61
CA MET A 1 -8.75 1.28 8.23
C MET A 1 -7.25 1.35 8.14
N LYS A 2 -6.62 0.22 7.81
CA LYS A 2 -5.17 0.09 7.66
C LYS A 2 -4.82 -0.02 6.18
N ILE A 3 -3.97 0.88 5.72
CA ILE A 3 -3.53 0.99 4.33
C ILE A 3 -2.04 0.73 4.28
N LEU A 4 -1.60 -0.15 3.39
CA LEU A 4 -0.19 -0.45 3.19
C LEU A 4 0.26 -0.09 1.78
N ALA A 5 1.25 0.78 1.68
CA ALA A 5 2.01 0.99 0.45
C ALA A 5 3.02 -0.16 0.27
N VAL A 6 2.89 -0.93 -0.81
CA VAL A 6 3.75 -2.09 -1.08
C VAL A 6 4.63 -1.82 -2.29
N CYS A 7 5.92 -2.13 -2.17
CA CYS A 7 6.89 -2.05 -3.26
C CYS A 7 7.63 -3.38 -3.45
N ALA A 8 8.09 -3.66 -4.68
CA ALA A 8 8.99 -4.79 -4.96
C ALA A 8 10.48 -4.40 -5.02
N HIS A 9 10.80 -3.09 -5.04
CA HIS A 9 12.16 -2.59 -5.31
C HIS A 9 12.78 -1.84 -4.09
N GLY A 10 12.24 -2.03 -2.89
CA GLY A 10 12.82 -1.53 -1.63
C GLY A 10 12.18 -0.26 -1.02
N LEU A 11 12.58 0.01 0.24
CA LEU A 11 11.95 0.94 1.21
C LEU A 11 11.74 2.39 0.71
N GLY A 12 12.58 2.90 -0.20
CA GLY A 12 12.49 4.31 -0.61
C GLY A 12 11.26 4.64 -1.46
N SER A 13 10.82 3.69 -2.29
CA SER A 13 9.67 3.87 -3.20
C SER A 13 8.34 3.79 -2.45
N SER A 14 8.21 2.87 -1.50
CA SER A 14 7.00 2.71 -0.68
C SER A 14 6.87 3.79 0.39
N PHE A 15 7.98 4.35 0.90
CA PHE A 15 7.94 5.49 1.83
C PHE A 15 7.39 6.77 1.18
N LEU A 16 7.79 7.09 -0.06
CA LEU A 16 7.24 8.24 -0.78
C LEU A 16 5.72 8.09 -1.00
N MET A 17 5.30 6.88 -1.32
CA MET A 17 3.91 6.51 -1.52
C MET A 17 3.09 6.65 -0.23
N GLU A 18 3.65 6.22 0.91
CA GLU A 18 3.08 6.45 2.24
C GLU A 18 2.84 7.94 2.52
N MET A 19 3.84 8.80 2.25
CA MET A 19 3.70 10.25 2.46
C MET A 19 2.60 10.87 1.60
N ASN A 20 2.48 10.43 0.33
CA ASN A 20 1.45 10.91 -0.58
C ASN A 20 0.05 10.43 -0.17
N LEU A 21 -0.08 9.17 0.25
CA LEU A 21 -1.32 8.60 0.77
C LEU A 21 -1.79 9.36 2.01
N LYS A 22 -0.91 9.61 2.98
CA LYS A 22 -1.23 10.41 4.18
C LYS A 22 -1.74 11.80 3.82
N LYS A 23 -1.11 12.48 2.85
CA LYS A 23 -1.57 13.79 2.37
C LYS A 23 -2.94 13.71 1.69
N ALA A 24 -3.15 12.72 0.83
CA ALA A 24 -4.42 12.52 0.12
C ALA A 24 -5.57 12.24 1.09
N LEU A 25 -5.37 11.32 2.04
CA LEU A 25 -6.36 10.99 3.07
C LEU A 25 -6.70 12.20 3.93
N LYS A 26 -5.69 12.99 4.31
CA LYS A 26 -5.89 14.24 5.06
C LYS A 26 -6.73 15.25 4.27
N ASN A 27 -6.50 15.39 2.96
CA ASN A 27 -7.31 16.26 2.10
C ASN A 27 -8.75 15.76 1.93
N LEU A 28 -8.95 14.44 1.96
CA LEU A 28 -10.26 13.81 1.88
C LEU A 28 -11.00 13.75 3.24
N GLY A 29 -10.34 14.15 4.33
CA GLY A 29 -10.90 14.06 5.68
C GLY A 29 -11.07 12.63 6.19
N ILE A 30 -10.30 11.68 5.66
CA ILE A 30 -10.36 10.26 6.01
C ILE A 30 -9.26 9.95 7.03
N GLU A 31 -9.64 9.37 8.17
CA GLU A 31 -8.70 8.83 9.14
C GLU A 31 -8.37 7.37 8.81
N ALA A 32 -7.12 7.13 8.40
CA ALA A 32 -6.59 5.79 8.17
C ALA A 32 -5.12 5.70 8.60
N GLU A 33 -4.72 4.52 9.06
CA GLU A 33 -3.33 4.22 9.38
C GLU A 33 -2.62 3.80 8.10
N VAL A 34 -1.67 4.61 7.65
CA VAL A 34 -0.87 4.32 6.45
C VAL A 34 0.54 3.90 6.87
N GLY A 35 0.93 2.71 6.44
CA GLY A 35 2.30 2.22 6.53
C GLY A 35 2.85 1.83 5.16
N HIS A 36 4.08 1.35 5.16
CA HIS A 36 4.73 0.77 3.99
C HIS A 36 5.32 -0.60 4.31
N SER A 37 5.43 -1.46 3.30
CA SER A 37 6.07 -2.76 3.41
C SER A 37 6.60 -3.23 2.06
N ASP A 38 7.35 -4.32 2.09
CA ASP A 38 7.89 -4.99 0.92
C ASP A 38 7.00 -6.17 0.51
N LEU A 39 6.84 -6.39 -0.80
CA LEU A 39 6.01 -7.46 -1.33
C LEU A 39 6.47 -8.86 -0.86
N SER A 40 7.76 -9.04 -0.59
CA SER A 40 8.31 -10.33 -0.15
C SER A 40 7.85 -10.77 1.24
N VAL A 41 7.39 -9.84 2.10
CA VAL A 41 7.00 -10.12 3.49
C VAL A 41 5.57 -9.72 3.83
N THR A 42 4.84 -9.12 2.87
CA THR A 42 3.47 -8.65 3.08
C THR A 42 2.47 -9.77 2.81
N GLY A 43 1.58 -10.03 3.77
CA GLY A 43 0.47 -10.95 3.68
C GLY A 43 -0.88 -10.24 3.58
N ASN A 44 -1.92 -11.00 3.22
CA ASN A 44 -3.30 -10.53 3.00
C ASN A 44 -4.01 -9.97 4.24
N GLU A 45 -3.44 -10.22 5.41
CA GLU A 45 -4.00 -9.90 6.73
C GLU A 45 -3.34 -8.64 7.31
N ASP A 46 -2.27 -8.16 6.67
CA ASP A 46 -1.50 -7.01 7.14
C ASP A 46 -2.24 -5.68 6.94
N ALA A 47 -3.21 -5.62 6.02
CA ALA A 47 -3.95 -4.40 5.68
C ALA A 47 -5.39 -4.68 5.23
N ASP A 48 -6.23 -3.65 5.33
CA ASP A 48 -7.54 -3.61 4.68
C ASP A 48 -7.41 -3.25 3.19
N LEU A 49 -6.42 -2.41 2.86
CA LEU A 49 -6.14 -1.92 1.51
C LEU A 49 -4.63 -1.92 1.25
N PHE A 50 -4.22 -2.51 0.15
CA PHE A 50 -2.86 -2.47 -0.37
C PHE A 50 -2.82 -1.49 -1.54
N VAL A 51 -1.81 -0.63 -1.55
CA VAL A 51 -1.57 0.31 -2.64
C VAL A 51 -0.20 -0.02 -3.22
N MET A 52 -0.15 -0.31 -4.51
CA MET A 52 1.07 -0.75 -5.18
C MET A 52 1.04 -0.37 -6.65
N GLY A 53 2.21 -0.32 -7.28
CA GLY A 53 2.30 -0.09 -8.72
C GLY A 53 1.62 -1.21 -9.51
N GLU A 54 0.97 -0.85 -10.62
CA GLU A 54 0.31 -1.79 -11.52
C GLU A 54 1.27 -2.90 -12.02
N ASP A 55 2.55 -2.57 -12.15
CA ASP A 55 3.60 -3.50 -12.58
C ASP A 55 3.80 -4.68 -11.62
N ILE A 56 3.57 -4.48 -10.32
CA ILE A 56 3.69 -5.52 -9.29
C ILE A 56 2.34 -6.07 -8.83
N ALA A 57 1.25 -5.34 -9.06
CA ALA A 57 -0.08 -5.78 -8.65
C ALA A 57 -0.54 -7.06 -9.36
N GLY A 58 -0.09 -7.29 -10.60
CA GLY A 58 -0.39 -8.52 -11.34
C GLY A 58 0.46 -9.73 -10.91
N SER A 59 1.59 -9.51 -10.24
CA SER A 59 2.52 -10.56 -9.80
C SER A 59 2.50 -10.80 -8.29
N SER A 60 1.71 -10.02 -7.53
CA SER A 60 1.54 -10.19 -6.09
C SER A 60 0.62 -11.37 -5.76
N SER A 61 0.88 -12.04 -4.64
CA SER A 61 -0.01 -13.06 -4.05
C SER A 61 -1.08 -12.45 -3.15
N LEU A 62 -1.27 -11.13 -3.23
CA LEU A 62 -2.22 -10.38 -2.42
C LEU A 62 -3.61 -10.39 -3.07
N ASP A 63 -4.63 -10.20 -2.25
CA ASP A 63 -6.02 -10.28 -2.65
C ASP A 63 -6.34 -9.14 -3.62
N PRO A 64 -6.79 -9.44 -4.85
CA PRO A 64 -7.05 -8.42 -5.86
C PRO A 64 -8.17 -7.45 -5.44
N GLN A 65 -9.10 -7.87 -4.58
CA GLN A 65 -10.21 -7.01 -4.12
C GLN A 65 -9.75 -5.98 -3.09
N LYS A 66 -8.63 -6.25 -2.41
CA LYS A 66 -7.99 -5.34 -1.45
C LYS A 66 -6.86 -4.53 -2.07
N SER A 67 -6.59 -4.67 -3.37
CA SER A 67 -5.44 -4.06 -4.04
C SER A 67 -5.87 -2.87 -4.91
N LEU A 68 -5.47 -1.66 -4.51
CA LEU A 68 -5.62 -0.44 -5.31
C LEU A 68 -4.40 -0.30 -6.24
N ARG A 69 -4.67 -0.29 -7.55
CA ARG A 69 -3.68 -0.13 -8.63
C ARG A 69 -3.53 1.35 -9.00
#